data_AF-A0A2M9PBA9-F1
#
_entry.id   AF-A0A2M9PBA9-F1
#
_cell.length_a   1.000
_cell.length_b   1.000
_cell.length_c   1.000
_cell.angle_alpha   90.00
_cell.angle_beta   90.00
_cell.angle_gamma   90.00
#
_symmetry.space_group_name_H-M   'P 1'
#
loop_
_entity.id
_entity.type
_entity.pdbx_description
1 polymer ?
#
loop_
_entity_poly.entity_id
_entity_poly.type
_entity_poly.pdbx_seq_one_letter_code
_entity_poly.pdbx_strand_id
1 'polypeptide(L)'
;MSQLHKPFFYSACDRYVGLILSLVVTAVVARMLTPEELGLFALASGIVLVTETLRDFGAGAYIVQEREPSRTGVRTAFTASLLLGGVLALA
;
A
#
# COMPACT_ATOMS: atom_id res chain seq x y z
N MET A 1 -3.80 -17.53 26.47
CA MET A 1 -4.54 -16.54 25.65
C MET A 1 -3.93 -15.12 25.72
N SER A 2 -2.61 -14.97 25.95
CA SER A 2 -1.94 -13.66 26.12
C SER A 2 -1.03 -13.23 24.95
N GLN A 3 -1.04 -13.96 23.83
CA GLN A 3 -0.15 -13.70 22.68
C GLN A 3 -0.79 -12.85 21.56
N LEU A 4 -2.07 -12.46 21.71
CA LEU A 4 -2.82 -11.70 20.70
C LEU A 4 -2.59 -10.18 20.77
N HIS A 5 -2.08 -9.65 21.88
CA HIS A 5 -2.01 -8.20 22.09
C HIS A 5 -0.88 -7.56 21.27
N LYS A 6 0.26 -8.26 21.11
CA LYS A 6 1.42 -7.71 20.38
C LYS A 6 1.14 -7.54 18.89
N PRO A 7 0.64 -8.56 18.14
CA PRO A 7 0.34 -8.40 16.72
C PRO A 7 -0.75 -7.35 16.49
N PHE A 8 -1.80 -7.36 17.32
CA PHE A 8 -2.87 -6.38 17.25
C PHE A 8 -2.35 -4.94 17.47
N PHE A 9 -1.48 -4.75 18.46
CA PHE A 9 -0.86 -3.46 18.71
C PHE A 9 -0.02 -2.97 17.54
N TYR A 10 0.78 -3.85 16.92
CA TYR A 10 1.55 -3.48 15.73
C TYR A 10 0.65 -3.09 14.55
N SER A 11 -0.40 -3.86 14.27
CA SER A 11 -1.35 -3.53 13.19
C SER A 11 -2.12 -2.24 13.48
N ALA A 12 -2.49 -1.99 14.75
CA ALA A 12 -3.14 -0.75 15.15
C ALA A 12 -2.19 0.45 14.98
N CYS A 13 -0.96 0.35 15.48
CA CYS A 13 0.05 1.40 15.32
C CYS A 13 0.32 1.70 13.85
N ASP A 14 0.54 0.68 13.02
CA ASP A 14 0.75 0.85 11.58
C ASP A 14 -0.41 1.61 10.91
N ARG A 15 -1.65 1.20 11.20
CA ARG A 15 -2.87 1.84 10.69
C ARG A 15 -2.98 3.31 11.08
N TYR A 16 -2.79 3.63 12.36
CA TYR A 16 -2.96 5.00 12.86
C TYR A 16 -1.79 5.90 12.47
N VAL A 17 -0.56 5.40 12.49
CA VAL A 17 0.61 6.14 12.01
C VAL A 17 0.45 6.43 10.52
N GLY A 18 0.05 5.45 9.72
CA GLY A 18 -0.23 5.64 8.30
C GLY A 18 -1.30 6.70 8.04
N LEU A 19 -2.38 6.71 8.84
CA LEU A 19 -3.44 7.73 8.74
C LEU A 19 -2.96 9.14 9.10
N ILE A 20 -2.15 9.27 10.16
CA ILE A 20 -1.57 10.56 10.54
C ILE A 20 -0.63 11.06 9.43
N LEU A 21 0.22 10.18 8.91
CA LEU A 21 1.13 10.52 7.82
C LEU A 21 0.38 10.93 6.55
N SER A 22 -0.66 10.20 6.16
CA SER A 22 -1.45 10.54 4.96
C SER A 22 -2.14 11.89 5.11
N LEU A 23 -2.66 12.21 6.29
CA LEU A 23 -3.26 13.51 6.57
C LEU A 23 -2.22 14.64 6.51
N VAL A 24 -1.04 14.45 7.10
CA VAL A 24 0.06 15.43 7.03
C VAL A 24 0.50 15.66 5.59
N VAL A 25 0.71 14.58 4.82
CA VAL A 25 1.09 14.69 3.40
C VAL A 25 0.01 15.42 2.61
N THR A 26 -1.26 15.06 2.81
CA THR A 26 -2.39 15.72 2.12
C THR A 26 -2.45 17.21 2.46
N ALA A 27 -2.25 17.60 3.73
CA ALA A 27 -2.24 18.99 4.15
C ALA A 27 -1.07 19.79 3.54
N VAL A 28 0.12 19.19 3.47
CA VAL A 28 1.30 19.80 2.83
C VAL A 28 1.07 19.97 1.34
N VAL A 29 0.62 18.92 0.67
CA VAL A 29 0.32 18.91 -0.77
C VAL A 29 -0.76 19.94 -1.10
N ALA A 30 -1.86 19.98 -0.34
CA ALA A 30 -2.93 20.96 -0.52
C ALA A 30 -2.47 22.42 -0.38
N ARG A 31 -1.37 22.68 0.36
CA ARG A 31 -0.75 24.01 0.42
C ARG A 31 0.19 24.32 -0.74
N MET A 32 0.76 23.29 -1.37
CA MET A 32 1.65 23.45 -2.52
C MET A 32 0.87 23.60 -3.83
N LEU A 33 -0.31 22.99 -3.92
CA LEU A 33 -1.16 23.09 -5.10
C LEU A 33 -1.93 24.40 -5.13
N THR A 34 -2.10 24.93 -6.33
CA THR A 34 -3.08 25.99 -6.58
C THR A 34 -4.51 25.40 -6.59
N PRO A 35 -5.55 26.20 -6.29
CA PRO A 35 -6.93 25.72 -6.28
C PRO A 35 -7.37 25.09 -7.61
N GLU A 36 -6.76 25.51 -8.71
CA GLU A 36 -7.05 25.05 -10.07
C GLU A 36 -6.50 23.63 -10.33
N GLU A 37 -5.43 23.23 -9.65
CA GLU A 37 -4.75 21.93 -9.83
C GLU A 37 -5.35 20.82 -8.97
N LEU A 38 -6.15 21.17 -7.96
CA LEU A 38 -6.74 20.20 -7.01
C LEU A 38 -7.57 19.12 -7.72
N GLY A 39 -8.34 19.50 -8.75
CA GLY A 39 -9.16 18.56 -9.51
C GLY A 39 -8.30 17.54 -10.28
N LEU A 40 -7.24 18.00 -10.94
CA LEU A 40 -6.31 17.13 -11.66
C LEU A 40 -5.59 16.18 -10.71
N PHE A 41 -5.14 16.69 -9.57
CA PHE A 41 -4.49 15.88 -8.55
C PHE A 41 -5.42 14.78 -8.01
N ALA A 42 -6.67 15.10 -7.69
CA ALA A 42 -7.63 14.11 -7.20
C ALA A 42 -7.87 12.98 -8.22
N LEU A 43 -7.96 13.31 -9.52
CA LEU A 43 -8.10 12.33 -10.58
C LEU A 43 -6.85 11.44 -10.69
N ALA A 44 -5.66 12.04 -10.71
CA ALA A 44 -4.40 11.30 -10.76
C ALA A 44 -4.23 10.38 -9.54
N SER A 45 -4.50 10.87 -8.33
CA SER A 45 -4.46 10.07 -7.11
C SER A 45 -5.49 8.93 -7.13
N GLY A 46 -6.67 9.15 -7.70
CA GLY A 46 -7.67 8.09 -7.88
C GLY A 46 -7.15 6.94 -8.75
N ILE A 47 -6.48 7.25 -9.85
CA ILE A 47 -5.84 6.24 -10.71
C ILE A 47 -4.74 5.50 -9.94
N VAL A 48 -3.87 6.24 -9.23
CA VAL A 48 -2.81 5.65 -8.40
C VAL A 48 -3.38 4.69 -7.36
N LEU A 49 -4.47 5.06 -6.67
CA LEU A 49 -5.11 4.22 -5.66
C LEU A 49 -5.63 2.88 -6.23
N VAL A 50 -6.25 2.91 -7.41
CA VAL A 50 -6.72 1.69 -8.08
C VAL A 50 -5.53 0.82 -8.47
N THR A 51 -4.49 1.42 -9.05
CA THR A 51 -3.25 0.73 -9.43
C THR A 51 -2.54 0.08 -8.24
N GLU A 52 -2.44 0.78 -7.10
CA GLU A 52 -1.88 0.24 -5.86
C GLU A 52 -2.69 -0.96 -5.36
N THR A 53 -4.02 -0.86 -5.36
CA THR A 53 -4.90 -1.95 -4.93
C THR A 53 -4.72 -3.20 -5.81
N LEU A 54 -4.55 -3.03 -7.12
CA LEU A 54 -4.27 -4.13 -8.05
C LEU A 54 -2.87 -4.71 -7.84
N ARG A 55 -1.88 -3.86 -7.56
CA ARG A 55 -0.48 -4.25 -7.30
C ARG A 55 -0.34 -5.13 -6.05
N ASP A 56 -1.02 -4.76 -4.98
CA ASP A 56 -0.95 -5.44 -3.68
C ASP A 56 -1.83 -6.70 -3.64
N PHE A 57 -2.63 -6.93 -4.67
CA PHE A 57 -3.53 -8.07 -4.77
C PHE A 57 -2.76 -9.40 -4.76
N GLY A 58 -3.09 -10.26 -3.79
CA GLY A 58 -2.65 -11.66 -3.75
C GLY A 58 -1.27 -11.94 -3.14
N ALA A 59 -0.27 -11.07 -3.30
CA ALA A 59 1.09 -11.34 -2.82
C ALA A 59 1.18 -11.42 -1.28
N GLY A 60 0.57 -10.46 -0.57
CA GLY A 60 0.51 -10.48 0.89
C GLY A 60 -0.33 -11.65 1.42
N ALA A 61 -1.47 -11.92 0.78
CA ALA A 61 -2.35 -13.02 1.15
C ALA A 61 -1.68 -14.39 0.98
N TYR A 62 -0.90 -14.57 -0.09
CA TYR A 62 -0.09 -15.77 -0.31
C TYR A 62 0.92 -15.97 0.82
N ILE A 63 1.70 -14.94 1.18
CA ILE A 63 2.70 -15.03 2.24
C ILE A 63 2.06 -15.33 3.61
N VAL A 64 0.91 -14.73 3.91
CA VAL A 64 0.20 -14.94 5.19
C VAL A 64 -0.40 -16.36 5.28
N GLN A 65 -0.79 -16.96 4.16
CA GLN A 65 -1.36 -18.32 4.14
C GLN A 65 -0.29 -19.43 4.12
N GLU A 66 0.94 -19.12 3.69
CA GLU A 66 2.04 -20.07 3.62
C GLU A 66 2.51 -20.46 5.04
N ARG A 67 2.42 -21.76 5.39
CA ARG A 67 2.79 -22.25 6.73
C ARG A 67 4.28 -22.16 7.02
N GLU A 68 5.10 -22.37 6.00
CA GLU A 68 6.56 -22.28 6.07
C GLU A 68 7.04 -21.35 4.95
N PRO A 69 7.14 -20.03 5.21
CA PRO A 69 7.54 -19.09 4.19
C PRO A 69 8.96 -19.38 3.72
N SER A 70 9.07 -19.98 2.54
CA SER A 70 10.36 -20.26 1.90
C SER A 70 10.93 -18.98 1.29
N ARG A 71 12.26 -18.82 1.31
CA ARG A 71 12.94 -17.69 0.63
C ARG A 71 12.58 -17.60 -0.86
N THR A 72 12.36 -18.74 -1.50
CA THR A 72 11.93 -18.82 -2.90
C THR A 72 10.52 -18.28 -3.08
N GLY A 73 9.57 -18.67 -2.22
CA GLY A 73 8.18 -18.18 -2.27
C GLY A 73 8.10 -16.66 -2.11
N VAL A 74 8.83 -16.09 -1.14
CA VAL A 74 8.88 -14.63 -0.95
C VAL A 74 9.49 -13.91 -2.15
N ARG A 75 10.57 -14.44 -2.73
CA ARG A 75 11.17 -13.88 -3.96
C ARG A 75 10.23 -13.94 -5.15
N THR A 76 9.49 -15.03 -5.31
CA THR A 76 8.49 -15.17 -6.38
C THR A 76 7.34 -14.19 -6.19
N ALA A 77 6.80 -14.06 -4.98
CA ALA A 77 5.76 -13.09 -4.66
C ALA A 77 6.22 -11.65 -4.96
N PHE A 78 7.44 -11.29 -4.53
CA PHE A 78 8.03 -10.00 -4.87
C PHE A 78 8.19 -9.79 -6.38
N THR A 79 8.71 -10.79 -7.10
CA THR A 79 8.92 -10.69 -8.56
C THR A 79 7.58 -10.55 -9.29
N ALA A 80 6.55 -11.28 -8.85
CA ALA A 80 5.20 -11.15 -9.39
C ALA A 80 4.60 -9.76 -9.15
N SER A 81 4.70 -9.23 -7.92
CA SER A 81 4.27 -7.85 -7.61
C SER A 81 5.05 -6.79 -8.38
N LEU A 82 6.35 -7.01 -8.62
CA LEU A 82 7.17 -6.10 -9.41
C LEU A 82 6.76 -6.11 -10.89
N LEU A 83 6.53 -7.29 -11.47
CA LEU A 83 6.06 -7.42 -12.84
C LEU A 83 4.69 -6.79 -13.02
N LEU A 84 3.75 -7.08 -12.11
CA LEU A 84 2.40 -6.54 -12.17
C LEU A 84 2.40 -5.02 -12.01
N GLY A 85 3.17 -4.49 -11.05
CA GLY A 85 3.37 -3.03 -10.91
C GLY A 85 4.02 -2.40 -12.13
N GLY A 86 5.02 -3.07 -12.74
CA GLY A 86 5.67 -2.60 -13.96
C GLY A 86 4.73 -2.55 -15.17
N VAL A 87 3.86 -3.56 -15.33
CA VAL A 87 2.83 -3.57 -16.39
C VAL A 87 1.83 -2.45 -16.17
N LEU A 88 1.33 -2.26 -14.95
CA LEU A 88 0.37 -1.19 -14.64
C LEU A 88 0.97 0.21 -14.80
N ALA A 89 2.28 0.38 -14.62
CA ALA A 89 2.95 1.66 -14.82
C ALA A 89 3.20 1.99 -16.31
N LEU A 90 3.27 0.97 -17.17
CA LEU A 90 3.49 1.14 -18.61
C LEU A 90 2.19 1.19 -19.43
N ALA A 91 1.08 0.73 -18.87
CA ALA A 91 -0.25 0.77 -19.46
C ALA A 91 -0.92 2.13 -19.25
#